data_AF-A0A7V1NSU6-F1
#
_entry.id   AF-A0A7V1NSU6-F1
#
_cell.length_a   1.000
_cell.length_b   1.000
_cell.length_c   1.000
_cell.angle_alpha   90.00
_cell.angle_beta   90.00
_cell.angle_gamma   90.00
#
_symmetry.space_group_name_H-M   'P 1'
#
loop_
_entity.id
_entity.type
_entity.pdbx_description
1 polymer ?
#
loop_
_entity_poly.entity_id
_entity_poly.type
_entity_poly.pdbx_seq_one_letter_code
_entity_poly.pdbx_strand_id
1 'polypeptide(L)' 'MDFNRSLRIVGDEPVFETGLLLAGDVDPRHVRRQLSRWTRAGRLYQLRRGLYALAPPYQKTRPHPFLVANRI' A
#
# COMPACT_ATOMS: atom_id res chain seq x y z
N MET A 1 2.55 -4.98 -12.50
CA MET A 1 2.80 -3.75 -11.72
C MET A 1 4.05 -3.93 -10.88
N ASP A 2 5.01 -3.04 -10.99
CA ASP A 2 6.22 -2.99 -10.17
C ASP A 2 6.04 -2.13 -8.91
N PHE A 3 7.00 -2.23 -7.98
CA PHE A 3 6.94 -1.52 -6.70
C PHE A 3 7.14 -0.01 -6.85
N ASN A 4 8.03 0.46 -7.74
CA ASN A 4 8.26 1.90 -7.91
C ASN A 4 7.03 2.61 -8.48
N ARG A 5 6.29 1.94 -9.38
CA ARG A 5 4.99 2.41 -9.84
C ARG A 5 3.97 2.51 -8.69
N SER A 6 3.99 1.58 -7.73
CA SER A 6 3.11 1.67 -6.55
C SER A 6 3.42 2.90 -5.70
N LEU A 7 4.70 3.19 -5.46
CA LEU A 7 5.13 4.38 -4.71
C LEU A 7 4.67 5.68 -5.37
N ARG A 8 4.69 5.74 -6.70
CA ARG A 8 4.19 6.90 -7.46
C ARG A 8 2.67 7.05 -7.35
N ILE A 9 1.91 5.95 -7.42
CA ILE A 9 0.44 5.97 -7.33
C ILE A 9 -0.02 6.31 -5.91
N VAL A 10 0.60 5.70 -4.89
CA VAL A 10 0.28 5.98 -3.48
C VAL A 10 0.63 7.42 -3.11
N GLY A 11 1.71 7.97 -3.69
CA GLY A 11 2.04 9.37 -3.47
C GLY A 11 2.38 9.64 -2.01
N ASP A 12 1.73 10.65 -1.42
CA ASP A 12 1.91 11.07 -0.03
C ASP A 12 0.86 10.48 0.91
N GLU A 13 0.03 9.55 0.41
CA GLU A 13 -1.00 8.90 1.21
C GLU A 13 -0.34 7.99 2.27
N PRO A 14 -0.54 8.28 3.58
CA PRO A 14 0.10 7.51 4.64
C PRO A 14 -0.44 6.07 4.76
N VAL A 15 -1.68 5.84 4.32
CA VAL A 15 -2.34 4.53 4.31
C VAL A 15 -3.25 4.40 3.08
N PHE A 16 -3.09 3.35 2.29
CA PHE A 16 -3.84 3.17 1.05
C PHE A 16 -4.62 1.85 1.01
N GLU A 17 -5.74 1.87 0.30
CA GLU A 17 -6.52 0.68 0.00
C GLU A 17 -6.05 -0.01 -1.27
N THR A 18 -6.30 -1.31 -1.36
CA THR A 18 -6.01 -2.10 -2.57
C THR A 18 -6.70 -1.52 -3.80
N GLY A 19 -7.91 -0.97 -3.62
CA GLY A 19 -8.69 -0.35 -4.70
C GLY A 19 -7.94 0.75 -5.44
N LEU A 20 -7.11 1.53 -4.74
CA LEU A 20 -6.27 2.57 -5.34
C LEU A 20 -5.34 1.99 -6.42
N LEU A 21 -4.75 0.82 -6.17
CA LEU A 21 -3.82 0.17 -7.09
C LEU A 21 -4.54 -0.68 -8.15
N LEU A 22 -5.84 -0.90 -8.00
CA LEU A 22 -6.68 -1.62 -8.96
C LEU A 22 -7.33 -0.69 -9.99
N ALA A 23 -7.17 0.63 -9.83
CA ALA A 23 -7.70 1.59 -10.79
C ALA A 23 -6.99 1.49 -12.15
N GLY A 24 -7.76 1.56 -13.23
CA GLY A 24 -7.27 1.51 -14.61
C GLY A 24 -7.07 0.09 -15.15
N ASP A 25 -6.28 -0.02 -16.22
CA ASP A 25 -6.00 -1.29 -16.89
C ASP A 25 -4.89 -2.07 -16.17
N VAL A 26 -5.29 -2.86 -15.17
CA VAL A 26 -4.39 -3.72 -14.37
C VAL A 26 -5.04 -5.06 -14.09
N ASP A 27 -4.24 -6.14 -14.07
CA ASP A 27 -4.70 -7.45 -13.61
C ASP A 27 -4.81 -7.50 -12.07
N PRO A 28 -6.02 -7.65 -11.50
CA PRO A 28 -6.21 -7.68 -10.04
C PRO A 28 -5.49 -8.85 -9.35
N ARG A 29 -5.37 -10.00 -10.02
CA ARG A 29 -4.67 -11.16 -9.46
C ARG A 29 -3.17 -10.88 -9.36
N HIS A 30 -2.61 -10.21 -10.36
CA HIS A 30 -1.23 -9.77 -10.31
C HIS A 30 -0.98 -8.74 -9.19
N VAL A 31 -1.82 -7.71 -9.06
CA VAL A 31 -1.67 -6.67 -8.02
C VAL A 31 -1.73 -7.27 -6.61
N ARG A 32 -2.73 -8.11 -6.32
CA ARG A 32 -2.85 -8.79 -5.02
C ARG A 32 -1.64 -9.65 -4.69
N ARG A 33 -1.09 -10.35 -5.68
CA ARG A 33 0.13 -11.16 -5.54
C ARG A 33 1.34 -10.29 -5.20
N GLN A 34 1.49 -9.14 -5.85
CA GLN A 34 2.57 -8.19 -5.55
C GLN A 34 2.44 -7.61 -4.14
N LEU A 35 1.25 -7.18 -3.73
CA LEU A 35 1.00 -6.72 -2.36
C LEU A 35 1.42 -7.78 -1.33
N SER A 36 1.00 -9.02 -1.54
CA SER A 36 1.38 -10.15 -0.66
C SER A 36 2.89 -10.40 -0.64
N ARG A 37 3.60 -10.24 -1.78
CA ARG A 37 5.06 -10.34 -1.85
C ARG A 37 5.75 -9.18 -1.14
N TRP A 38 5.24 -7.96 -1.28
CA TRP A 38 5.82 -6.76 -0.67
C TRP A 38 5.61 -6.74 0.85
N THR A 39 4.47 -7.20 1.34
CA THR A 39 4.24 -7.41 2.78
C THR A 39 5.23 -8.44 3.34
N ARG A 40 5.39 -9.60 2.69
CA ARG A 40 6.38 -10.60 3.12
C ARG A 40 7.82 -10.09 3.09
N ALA A 41 8.15 -9.22 2.14
CA ALA A 41 9.46 -8.60 2.02
C ALA A 41 9.68 -7.42 2.99
N GLY A 42 8.72 -7.12 3.89
CA GLY A 42 8.82 -6.00 4.83
C GLY A 42 8.73 -4.61 4.19
N ARG A 43 8.35 -4.52 2.91
CA ARG A 43 8.19 -3.23 2.20
C ARG A 43 6.86 -2.55 2.47
N LEU A 44 5.86 -3.32 2.90
CA LEU A 44 4.53 -2.83 3.28
C LEU A 44 4.14 -3.40 4.63
N TYR A 45 3.46 -2.58 5.43
CA TYR A 45 2.68 -3.06 6.56
C TYR A 45 1.24 -3.31 6.10
N GLN A 46 0.73 -4.51 6.34
CA GLN A 46 -0.69 -4.81 6.15
C GLN A 46 -1.42 -4.52 7.47
N LEU A 47 -2.23 -3.48 7.49
CA LEU A 47 -2.94 -3.05 8.71
C LEU A 47 -4.21 -3.86 8.93
N ARG A 48 -4.95 -4.13 7.85
CA ARG A 48 -6.07 -5.09 7.79
C ARG A 48 -6.19 -5.64 6.37
N ARG A 49 -7.17 -6.52 6.12
CA ARG A 49 -7.42 -7.02 4.75
C ARG A 49 -7.72 -5.85 3.81
N GLY A 50 -6.89 -5.69 2.78
CA GLY A 50 -7.09 -4.69 1.75
C GLY A 50 -6.53 -3.29 2.07
N LEU A 51 -6.00 -3.06 3.28
CA LEU A 51 -5.47 -1.78 3.74
C LEU A 51 -3.98 -1.91 4.09
N TYR A 52 -3.16 -1.02 3.54
CA TYR A 52 -1.71 -1.10 3.62
C TYR A 52 -1.09 0.27 3.94
N ALA A 53 0.06 0.24 4.60
CA ALA A 53 0.97 1.39 4.73
C ALA A 53 2.33 1.04 4.13
N LEU A 54 3.01 2.03 3.54
CA LEU A 54 4.40 1.87 3.14
C LEU A 54 5.25 1.64 4.41
N ALA A 55 6.22 0.73 4.36
CA ALA A 55 7.20 0.59 5.44
C ALA A 55 8.41 1.51 5.19
N PRO A 56 9.17 1.91 6.23
CA PRO A 56 10.45 2.60 6.04
C PRO A 56 11.39 1.78 5.13
N PRO A 57 12.19 2.42 4.26
CA PRO A 57 12.34 3.87 4.05
C PRO A 57 11.38 4.47 3.01
N TYR A 58 10.39 3.72 2.53
CA TYR A 58 9.54 4.14 1.40
C TYR A 58 8.41 5.10 1.78
N GLN A 59 8.20 5.32 3.08
CA GLN A 59 7.23 6.29 3.59
C GLN A 59 7.67 7.71 3.23
N LYS A 60 6.79 8.45 2.53
CA LYS A 60 6.96 9.90 2.36
C LYS A 60 6.42 10.69 3.54
N THR A 61 5.31 10.22 4.11
CA THR A 61 4.63 10.80 5.26
C THR A 61 4.48 9.74 6.34
N ARG A 62 4.79 10.09 7.60
CA ARG A 62 4.53 9.21 8.73
C ARG A 62 3.04 9.31 9.13
N PRO A 63 2.28 8.21 9.14
CA PRO A 63 0.88 8.24 9.58
C PRO A 63 0.77 8.70 11.03
N HIS A 64 -0.11 9.65 11.31
CA HIS A 64 -0.52 9.94 12.67
C HIS A 64 -1.32 8.75 13.25
N PRO A 65 -1.12 8.35 14.52
CA PRO A 65 -1.82 7.20 15.11
C PRO A 65 -3.36 7.24 14.97
N PHE A 66 -3.98 8.40 15.18
CA PHE A 66 -5.43 8.57 15.00
C PHE A 66 -5.90 8.38 13.55
N LEU A 67 -5.08 8.74 12.56
CA LEU A 67 -5.43 8.50 11.16
C LEU A 67 -5.51 7.00 10.89
N VAL A 68 -4.54 6.24 11.41
CA VAL A 68 -4.52 4.77 11.28
C VAL A 68 -5.72 4.16 11.99
N ALA A 69 -5.99 4.59 13.23
CA ALA A 69 -7.10 4.08 14.03
C ALA A 69 -8.46 4.28 13.34
N ASN A 70 -8.67 5.43 12.68
CA ASN A 70 -9.92 5.72 11.95
C ASN A 70 -10.09 4.92 10.66
N ARG A 71 -9.04 4.22 10.19
CA ARG A 71 -9.05 3.45 8.95
C ARG A 71 -9.02 1.93 9.20
N ILE A 72 -8.79 1.46 10.43
CA ILE A 72 -8.81 0.04 10.82
C ILE A 72 -10.20 -0.39 11.23
#